data_AF-A0A534U8U9-F1
#
_entry.id   AF-A0A534U8U9-F1
#
_cell.length_a   1.000
_cell.length_b   1.000
_cell.length_c   1.000
_cell.angle_alpha   90.00
_cell.angle_beta   90.00
_cell.angle_gamma   90.00
#
_symmetry.space_group_name_H-M   'P 1'
#
loop_
_entity.id
_entity.type
_entity.pdbx_description
1 polymer ?
#
loop_
_entity_poly.entity_id
_entity_poly.type
_entity_poly.pdbx_seq_one_letter_code
_entity_poly.pdbx_strand_id
1 'polypeptide(L)'
;MQAYLWVRALGESMIREARVTATIVRPWYVLGRGRLWPKAVVPLYKIAEMIPATRATAERLGLVTIAQMVNAIVYALENPPARGQRRTIDVPGIRRARL
;
A
#
# COMPACT_ATOMS: atom_id res chain seq x y z
N MET A 1 1.73 -16.63 8.85
CA MET A 1 2.01 -15.43 8.02
C MET A 1 2.63 -15.75 6.67
N GLN A 2 3.55 -16.72 6.57
CA GLN A 2 4.19 -17.12 5.29
C GLN A 2 3.18 -17.48 4.19
N ALA A 3 2.22 -18.36 4.47
CA ALA A 3 1.18 -18.75 3.52
C ALA A 3 0.35 -17.55 3.01
N TYR A 4 0.02 -16.60 3.91
CA TYR A 4 -0.71 -15.37 3.54
C TYR A 4 0.08 -14.51 2.55
N LEU A 5 1.37 -14.30 2.79
CA LEU A 5 2.23 -13.54 1.88
C LEU A 5 2.45 -14.27 0.56
N TRP A 6 2.61 -15.60 0.61
CA TRP A 6 2.80 -16.43 -0.58
C TRP A 6 1.61 -16.34 -1.54
N VAL A 7 0.37 -16.46 -1.04
CA VAL A 7 -0.84 -16.37 -1.87
C VAL A 7 -0.93 -14.99 -2.56
N ARG A 8 -0.59 -13.91 -1.86
CA ARG A 8 -0.59 -12.55 -2.45
C ARG A 8 0.47 -12.42 -3.55
N ALA A 9 1.68 -12.93 -3.29
CA ALA A 9 2.76 -12.92 -4.28
C ALA A 9 2.39 -13.74 -5.53
N LEU A 10 1.75 -14.91 -5.34
CA LEU A 10 1.25 -15.74 -6.43
C LEU A 10 0.16 -15.01 -7.24
N GLY A 11 -0.80 -14.37 -6.59
CA GLY A 11 -1.83 -13.60 -7.29
C GLY A 11 -1.23 -12.48 -8.15
N GLU A 12 -0.22 -11.78 -7.63
CA GLU A 12 0.49 -10.74 -8.39
C GLU A 12 1.32 -11.31 -9.56
N SER A 13 1.88 -12.53 -9.42
CA SER A 13 2.59 -13.20 -10.51
C SER A 13 1.62 -13.65 -11.61
N MET A 14 0.45 -14.16 -11.25
CA MET A 14 -0.60 -14.53 -12.20
C MET A 14 -1.08 -13.31 -13.01
N ILE A 15 -1.29 -12.17 -12.35
CA ILE A 15 -1.63 -10.89 -13.02
C ILE A 15 -0.52 -10.48 -14.00
N ARG A 16 0.75 -10.64 -13.61
CA ARG A 16 1.90 -10.37 -14.49
C ARG A 16 1.91 -11.28 -15.71
N GLU A 17 1.74 -12.58 -15.51
CA GLU A 17 1.81 -13.61 -16.55
C GLU A 17 0.66 -13.48 -17.54
N ALA A 18 -0.53 -13.12 -17.06
CA ALA A 18 -1.70 -12.83 -17.90
C ALA A 18 -1.55 -11.54 -18.73
N ARG A 19 -0.53 -10.72 -18.50
CA ARG A 19 -0.27 -9.43 -19.18
C ARG A 19 -1.47 -8.48 -19.16
N VAL A 20 -2.27 -8.54 -18.10
CA VAL A 20 -3.41 -7.64 -17.92
C VAL A 20 -2.94 -6.26 -17.47
N THR A 21 -3.58 -5.22 -17.98
CA THR A 21 -3.40 -3.86 -17.46
C THR A 21 -3.92 -3.81 -16.02
N ALA A 22 -3.07 -3.51 -15.06
CA ALA A 22 -3.47 -3.57 -13.65
C ALA A 22 -2.72 -2.56 -12.76
N THR A 23 -3.43 -2.03 -11.76
CA THR A 23 -2.81 -1.33 -10.63
C THR A 23 -2.90 -2.21 -9.38
N ILE A 24 -1.77 -2.46 -8.73
CA ILE A 24 -1.67 -3.24 -7.49
C ILE A 24 -1.49 -2.27 -6.32
N VAL A 25 -2.47 -2.20 -5.41
CA VAL A 25 -2.42 -1.33 -4.23
C VAL A 25 -1.93 -2.16 -3.04
N ARG A 26 -0.80 -1.78 -2.43
CA ARG A 26 -0.12 -2.56 -1.38
C ARG A 26 -0.08 -1.82 -0.03
N PRO A 27 -1.16 -1.88 0.77
CA PRO A 27 -1.11 -1.40 2.14
C PRO A 27 -0.35 -2.38 3.03
N TRP A 28 0.33 -1.84 4.04
CA TRP A 28 0.79 -2.61 5.19
C TRP A 28 -0.35 -2.87 6.18
N TYR A 29 -1.03 -1.80 6.61
CA TYR A 29 -2.11 -1.88 7.58
C TYR A 29 -3.15 -0.78 7.35
N VAL A 30 -4.42 -1.15 7.29
CA VAL A 30 -5.54 -0.22 7.13
C VAL A 30 -6.25 0.02 8.47
N LEU A 31 -6.30 1.27 8.91
CA LEU A 31 -6.94 1.69 10.15
C LEU A 31 -8.47 1.66 10.02
N GLY A 32 -9.11 0.76 10.77
CA GLY A 32 -10.57 0.69 10.90
C GLY A 32 -11.12 1.49 12.09
N ARG A 33 -12.39 1.90 12.01
CA ARG A 33 -13.09 2.74 13.02
C ARG A 33 -13.12 2.17 14.46
N GLY A 34 -12.88 0.87 14.66
CA GLY A 34 -12.93 0.21 15.97
C GLY A 34 -11.60 -0.31 16.52
N ARG A 35 -10.45 -0.09 15.84
CA ARG A 35 -9.13 -0.55 16.32
C ARG A 35 -8.18 0.62 16.47
N LEU A 36 -8.08 1.10 17.71
CA LEU A 36 -7.23 2.24 18.08
C LEU A 36 -5.80 1.84 18.47
N TRP A 37 -5.57 0.59 18.88
CA TRP A 37 -4.24 0.11 19.26
C TRP A 37 -3.13 0.38 18.22
N PRO A 38 -3.36 0.30 16.90
CA PRO A 38 -2.31 0.58 15.93
C PRO A 38 -1.89 2.05 15.95
N LYS A 39 -2.77 2.96 16.37
CA LYS A 39 -2.44 4.39 16.52
C LYS A 39 -1.35 4.61 17.57
N ALA A 40 -1.24 3.74 18.57
CA ALA A 40 -0.18 3.80 19.58
C ALA A 40 1.21 3.54 18.98
N VAL A 41 1.31 2.83 17.85
CA VAL A 41 2.58 2.49 17.16
C VAL A 41 3.00 3.58 16.15
N VAL A 42 2.08 4.47 15.77
CA VAL A 42 2.36 5.60 14.85
C VAL A 42 3.55 6.47 15.29
N PRO A 43 3.68 6.89 16.57
CA PRO A 43 4.84 7.70 16.99
C PRO A 43 6.17 6.95 16.80
N LEU A 44 6.20 5.63 17.02
CA LEU A 44 7.40 4.82 16.82
C LEU A 44 7.83 4.80 15.34
N TYR A 45 6.88 4.61 14.43
CA TYR A 45 7.17 4.67 12.99
C TYR A 45 7.65 6.06 12.57
N LYS A 46 7.06 7.15 13.09
CA LYS A 46 7.51 8.51 12.79
C LYS A 46 8.94 8.77 13.25
N ILE A 47 9.34 8.27 14.41
CA ILE A 47 10.72 8.39 14.90
C ILE A 47 11.67 7.61 13.98
N ALA A 48 11.27 6.41 13.55
CA ALA A 48 12.05 5.61 12.60
C ALA A 48 12.13 6.23 11.19
N GLU A 49 11.14 7.02 10.77
CA GLU A 49 11.18 7.80 9.51
C GLU A 49 12.25 8.91 9.56
N MET A 50 12.57 9.45 10.75
CA MET A 50 13.58 10.50 10.91
C MET A 50 15.03 9.99 10.79
N ILE A 51 15.24 8.68 10.95
CA ILE A 51 16.56 8.05 10.82
C ILE A 51 16.76 7.61 9.36
N PRO A 52 17.77 8.13 8.62
CA PRO A 52 17.95 7.83 7.20
C PRO A 52 18.06 6.33 6.88
N ALA A 53 18.69 5.57 7.77
CA ALA A 53 18.88 4.12 7.61
C ALA A 53 17.56 3.32 7.68
N THR A 54 16.56 3.79 8.43
CA THR A 54 15.28 3.08 8.64
C THR A 54 14.11 3.72 7.90
N ARG A 55 14.30 4.90 7.32
CA ARG A 55 13.25 5.69 6.68
C ARG A 55 12.45 4.92 5.64
N ALA A 56 13.12 4.28 4.68
CA ALA A 56 12.46 3.55 3.60
C ALA A 56 11.58 2.39 4.14
N THR A 57 12.05 1.71 5.19
CA THR A 57 11.29 0.64 5.84
C THR A 57 10.13 1.20 6.65
N ALA A 58 10.35 2.27 7.41
CA ALA A 58 9.32 2.91 8.22
C ALA A 58 8.17 3.46 7.35
N GLU A 59 8.49 4.10 6.22
CA GLU A 59 7.50 4.59 5.25
C GLU A 59 6.68 3.44 4.65
N ARG A 60 7.30 2.29 4.34
CA ARG A 60 6.60 1.09 3.84
C ARG A 60 5.71 0.43 4.89
N LEU A 61 6.08 0.51 6.17
CA LEU A 61 5.31 0.00 7.30
C LEU A 61 4.31 1.03 7.85
N GLY A 62 4.12 2.15 7.15
CA GLY A 62 3.17 3.17 7.54
C GLY A 62 1.72 2.67 7.56
N LEU A 63 0.97 3.11 8.55
CA LEU A 63 -0.48 2.89 8.61
C LEU A 63 -1.19 3.82 7.62
N VAL A 64 -2.27 3.34 7.02
CA VAL A 64 -3.15 4.11 6.14
C VAL A 64 -4.59 4.05 6.63
N THR A 65 -5.38 5.10 6.38
CA THR A 65 -6.81 5.10 6.72
C THR A 65 -7.65 4.46 5.61
N ILE A 66 -8.88 4.07 5.92
CA ILE A 66 -9.86 3.63 4.91
C ILE A 66 -10.04 4.72 3.83
N ALA A 67 -10.14 5.99 4.23
CA ALA A 67 -10.30 7.10 3.27
C ALA A 67 -9.09 7.21 2.32
N GLN A 68 -7.86 7.09 2.82
CA GLN A 68 -6.66 7.09 1.97
C GLN A 68 -6.65 5.89 1.01
N MET A 69 -7.07 4.71 1.48
CA MET A 69 -7.19 3.53 0.62
C MET A 69 -8.22 3.74 -0.49
N VAL A 70 -9.40 4.27 -0.16
CA VAL A 70 -10.45 4.55 -1.15
C VAL A 70 -9.96 5.56 -2.18
N ASN A 71 -9.37 6.67 -1.74
CA ASN A 71 -8.81 7.67 -2.66
C ASN A 71 -7.73 7.07 -3.58
N ALA A 72 -6.87 6.20 -3.06
CA ALA A 72 -5.85 5.52 -3.86
C ALA A 72 -6.45 4.58 -4.92
N ILE A 73 -7.55 3.90 -4.59
CA ILE A 73 -8.26 3.04 -5.54
C ILE A 73 -8.94 3.88 -6.61
N VAL A 74 -9.65 4.95 -6.23
CA VAL A 74 -10.30 5.86 -7.19
C VAL A 74 -9.27 6.48 -8.13
N TYR A 75 -8.18 7.05 -7.58
CA TYR A 75 -7.07 7.57 -8.36
C TYR A 75 -6.49 6.52 -9.34
N ALA A 76 -6.35 5.27 -8.89
CA ALA A 76 -5.83 4.18 -9.71
C ALA A 76 -6.74 3.83 -10.90
N LEU A 77 -8.05 3.97 -10.74
CA LEU A 77 -9.06 3.75 -11.79
C LEU A 77 -9.09 4.91 -12.78
N GLU A 78 -9.01 6.15 -12.29
CA GLU A 78 -9.01 7.35 -13.13
C GLU A 78 -7.72 7.53 -13.92
N ASN A 79 -6.60 7.01 -13.40
CA ASN A 79 -5.28 7.13 -14.00
C ASN A 79 -4.68 5.74 -14.28
N PRO A 80 -5.28 4.90 -15.14
CA PRO A 80 -4.79 3.55 -15.38
C PRO A 80 -3.40 3.58 -16.03
N PRO A 81 -2.53 2.57 -15.78
CA PRO A 81 -1.29 2.44 -16.52
C PRO A 81 -1.58 2.18 -18.00
N ALA A 82 -0.57 2.39 -18.86
CA ALA A 82 -0.69 2.08 -20.28
C ALA A 82 -1.09 0.62 -20.51
N ARG A 83 -1.72 0.32 -21.64
CA ARG A 83 -2.24 -1.01 -21.95
C ARG A 83 -1.15 -2.08 -21.83
N GLY A 84 -1.44 -3.16 -21.10
CA GLY A 84 -0.50 -4.26 -20.83
C GLY A 84 0.56 -3.93 -19.77
N GLN A 85 0.59 -2.71 -19.24
CA GLN A 85 1.50 -2.31 -18.17
C GLN A 85 0.84 -2.48 -16.79
N ARG A 86 1.70 -2.54 -15.78
CA ARG A 86 1.30 -2.69 -14.39
C ARG A 86 1.94 -1.60 -13.54
N ARG A 87 1.19 -1.06 -12.59
CA ARG A 87 1.68 -0.08 -11.61
C ARG A 87 1.46 -0.61 -10.21
N THR A 88 2.43 -0.43 -9.33
CA THR A 88 2.25 -0.69 -7.90
C THR A 88 2.14 0.63 -7.17
N ILE A 89 1.13 0.77 -6.29
CA ILE A 89 0.98 1.89 -5.38
C ILE A 89 1.26 1.36 -3.97
N ASP A 90 2.39 1.76 -3.41
CA ASP A 90 2.80 1.41 -2.05
C ASP A 90 2.23 2.38 -1.01
N VAL A 91 2.56 2.19 0.27
CA VAL A 91 2.03 3.01 1.38
C VAL A 91 2.26 4.52 1.16
N PRO A 92 3.46 5.01 0.79
CA PRO A 92 3.65 6.40 0.43
C PRO A 92 2.75 6.87 -0.73
N GLY A 93 2.59 6.04 -1.77
CA GLY A 93 1.66 6.32 -2.87
C GLY A 93 0.21 6.44 -2.40
N ILE A 94 -0.24 5.52 -1.54
CA ILE A 94 -1.61 5.52 -0.96
C ILE A 94 -1.85 6.79 -0.15
N ARG A 95 -0.87 7.23 0.66
CA ARG A 95 -0.99 8.47 1.47
C ARG A 95 -1.02 9.73 0.61
N ARG A 96 -0.37 9.72 -0.55
CA ARG A 96 -0.32 10.86 -1.49
C ARG A 96 -1.52 10.93 -2.42
N ALA A 97 -2.23 9.82 -2.64
CA ALA A 97 -3.40 9.81 -3.49
C ALA A 97 -4.48 10.77 -2.96
N ARG A 98 -4.93 11.66 -3.82
CA ARG A 98 -6.03 12.60 -3.59
C ARG A 98 -7.02 12.44 -4.74
N LEU A 99 -8.28 12.72 -4.45
CA LEU A 99 -9.32 12.95 -5.45
C LEU A 99 -9.10 14.32 -6.09
#